data_AF-A0A9W7CNR3-F1
#
_entry.id   AF-A0A9W7CNR3-F1
#
_cell.length_a   1.000
_cell.length_b   1.000
_cell.length_c   1.000
_cell.angle_alpha   90.00
_cell.angle_beta   90.00
_cell.angle_gamma   90.00
#
_symmetry.space_group_name_H-M   'P 1'
#
loop_
_entity.id
_entity.type
_entity.pdbx_description
1 polymer ?
#
loop_
_entity_poly.entity_id
_entity_poly.type
_entity_poly.pdbx_seq_one_letter_code
_entity_poly.pdbx_strand_id
1 'polypeptide(L)'
;MYDLVYVNVFPRFFGLKDPMTTPRATELAKLGTRGGELVACDFATGTHHIDRINTALEVAVTQPPPVTCMLRVCQATEDEWNTFADSDDHIVPPNFLEWFADPGEIHIIEFPYTPHERYRVEINDQFRVPSIKSWLIAYADATNSQGRRWCADLSSGSRRTTPGSVLPPGVPTFDGFRTLNIEIGVSQLWGMARGQLDHKAISIWAVMPGVEYVLCVKFDPDFAKCRIQLYDARVKPLKQLALIPIVAPRTVIQLDGRRILGIPSGMALPVVFPVTLSIDLYPLHWSRQCSNLPVTTPIFQMTTMVKLSYMYFWNS
;
A
#
# COMPACT_ATOMS: atom_id res chain seq x y z
N MET A 1 15.96 16.91 49.43
CA MET A 1 16.82 17.59 48.46
C MET A 1 17.24 16.56 47.43
N TYR A 2 16.41 16.42 46.39
CA TYR A 2 16.73 15.92 45.05
C TYR A 2 15.59 16.45 44.16
N ASP A 3 15.96 17.24 43.16
CA ASP A 3 15.07 18.03 42.32
C ASP A 3 14.40 17.15 41.25
N LEU A 4 13.07 17.24 41.17
CA LEU A 4 12.32 16.85 39.97
C LEU A 4 12.35 18.03 38.99
N VAL A 5 13.00 17.86 37.85
CA VAL A 5 12.86 18.78 36.72
C VAL A 5 11.59 18.42 35.95
N TYR A 6 10.54 19.19 36.17
CA TYR A 6 9.37 19.25 35.29
C TYR A 6 9.74 20.05 34.03
N VAL A 7 9.71 19.41 32.86
CA VAL A 7 9.65 20.14 31.59
C VAL A 7 8.19 20.22 31.16
N ASN A 8 7.58 21.35 31.47
CA ASN A 8 6.30 21.80 30.92
C ASN A 8 6.47 22.11 29.43
N VAL A 9 5.65 21.50 28.57
CA VAL A 9 5.35 22.07 27.25
C VAL A 9 3.84 22.19 27.16
N PHE A 10 3.35 23.41 27.39
CA PHE A 10 1.95 23.79 27.23
C PHE A 10 1.54 23.77 25.74
N PRO A 11 0.28 23.40 25.43
CA PRO A 11 -0.30 23.57 24.10
C PRO A 11 -0.78 25.02 23.90
N ARG A 12 -0.47 25.63 22.75
CA ARG A 12 -1.11 26.89 22.34
C ARG A 12 -2.41 26.59 21.58
N PHE A 13 -3.53 26.91 22.22
CA PHE A 13 -4.83 27.08 21.58
C PHE A 13 -4.88 28.41 20.78
N PHE A 14 -5.47 28.39 19.58
CA PHE A 14 -6.21 29.52 19.03
C PHE A 14 -7.61 29.02 18.63
N GLY A 15 -8.64 29.74 19.09
CA GLY A 15 -10.02 29.27 19.12
C GLY A 15 -10.96 29.88 18.09
N LEU A 16 -12.17 29.31 18.06
CA LEU A 16 -13.45 29.96 17.76
C LEU A 16 -14.60 29.12 18.38
N LYS A 17 -15.26 29.71 19.39
CA LYS A 17 -16.69 29.66 19.85
C LYS A 17 -17.58 28.53 19.31
N ASP A 18 -18.46 27.82 20.04
CA ASP A 18 -19.11 27.94 21.36
C ASP A 18 -19.74 26.52 21.71
N PRO A 19 -20.45 26.27 22.83
CA PRO A 19 -20.32 25.03 23.63
C PRO A 19 -21.60 24.16 23.69
N MET A 20 -21.52 23.05 24.46
CA MET A 20 -22.58 22.09 24.89
C MET A 20 -22.78 20.91 23.91
N THR A 21 -22.70 19.62 24.28
CA THR A 21 -22.79 18.89 25.57
C THR A 21 -22.32 17.44 25.35
N THR A 22 -21.30 16.96 26.07
CA THR A 22 -21.27 15.66 26.82
C THR A 22 -19.86 15.36 27.39
N PRO A 23 -19.72 14.95 28.66
CA PRO A 23 -18.43 14.61 29.24
C PRO A 23 -18.12 13.12 29.02
N ARG A 24 -16.94 12.80 28.46
CA ARG A 24 -16.40 11.43 28.48
C ARG A 24 -14.96 11.46 28.99
N ALA A 25 -14.82 11.53 30.31
CA ALA A 25 -13.58 11.24 31.01
C ALA A 25 -13.89 10.88 32.48
N THR A 26 -14.52 9.73 32.71
CA THR A 26 -14.31 8.94 33.95
C THR A 26 -14.84 7.52 33.75
N GLU A 27 -13.98 6.59 33.35
CA GLU A 27 -14.23 5.18 33.66
C GLU A 27 -13.18 4.76 34.69
N LEU A 28 -13.57 4.92 35.95
CA LEU A 28 -12.90 4.36 37.11
C LEU A 28 -12.88 2.84 36.97
N ALA A 29 -11.67 2.28 36.89
CA ALA A 29 -11.44 0.86 37.12
C ALA A 29 -12.00 0.48 38.49
N LYS A 30 -13.08 -0.30 38.51
CA LYS A 30 -13.55 -0.98 39.73
C LYS A 30 -12.67 -2.20 39.98
N LEU A 31 -11.61 -2.01 40.76
CA LEU A 31 -10.86 -3.09 41.38
C LEU A 31 -11.69 -3.69 42.52
N GLY A 32 -12.22 -4.90 42.32
CA GLY A 32 -12.79 -5.73 43.37
C GLY A 32 -11.77 -6.78 43.79
N THR A 33 -11.15 -6.63 44.96
CA THR A 33 -10.25 -7.63 45.54
C THR A 33 -11.03 -8.63 46.38
N ARG A 34 -11.00 -9.93 46.02
CA ARG A 34 -11.11 -11.06 46.95
C ARG A 34 -10.31 -12.25 46.41
N GLY A 35 -9.27 -12.63 47.14
CA GLY A 35 -8.41 -13.78 46.84
C GLY A 35 -7.32 -13.42 45.83
N GLY A 36 -6.09 -13.28 46.30
CA GLY A 36 -4.96 -12.84 45.49
C GLY A 36 -4.62 -13.83 44.37
N GLU A 37 -5.08 -13.51 43.16
CA GLU A 37 -4.39 -13.82 41.90
C GLU A 37 -4.98 -12.88 40.84
N LEU A 38 -4.23 -11.84 40.46
CA LEU A 38 -4.57 -11.00 39.31
C LEU A 38 -4.23 -11.81 38.05
N VAL A 39 -5.21 -12.52 37.50
CA VAL A 39 -5.12 -12.98 36.11
C VAL A 39 -5.30 -11.74 35.23
N ALA A 40 -4.20 -11.16 34.78
CA ALA A 40 -4.21 -10.18 33.71
C ALA A 40 -4.69 -10.92 32.45
N CYS A 41 -5.89 -10.60 31.96
CA CYS A 41 -6.38 -11.11 30.70
C CYS A 41 -5.45 -10.64 29.57
N ASP A 42 -4.93 -11.58 28.80
CA ASP A 42 -4.00 -11.45 27.67
C ASP A 42 -4.49 -10.51 26.55
N PHE A 43 -4.42 -9.19 26.75
CA PHE A 43 -4.55 -8.17 25.69
C PHE A 43 -3.25 -7.40 25.43
N ALA A 44 -2.15 -7.75 26.10
CA ALA A 44 -0.90 -6.99 26.10
C ALA A 44 0.17 -7.45 25.09
N THR A 45 -0.04 -8.56 24.38
CA THR A 45 0.95 -9.08 23.43
C THR A 45 0.86 -8.40 22.06
N GLY A 46 -0.35 -8.19 21.52
CA GLY A 46 -0.56 -7.65 20.17
C GLY A 46 0.08 -6.28 19.91
N THR A 47 -0.07 -5.32 20.83
CA THR A 47 0.52 -3.98 20.70
C THR A 47 2.04 -4.00 20.82
N HIS A 48 2.60 -4.89 21.65
CA HIS A 48 4.04 -4.99 21.84
C HIS A 48 4.79 -5.38 20.55
N HIS A 49 4.19 -6.22 19.69
CA HIS A 49 4.80 -6.60 18.41
C HIS A 49 4.78 -5.45 17.40
N ILE A 50 3.67 -4.71 17.32
CA ILE A 50 3.54 -3.54 16.43
C ILE A 50 4.54 -2.46 16.84
N ASP A 51 4.60 -2.14 18.13
CA ASP A 51 5.55 -1.15 18.68
C ASP A 51 7.01 -1.54 18.42
N ARG A 52 7.34 -2.83 18.58
CA ARG A 52 8.68 -3.36 18.28
C ARG A 52 9.04 -3.19 16.80
N ILE A 53 8.13 -3.53 15.89
CA ILE A 53 8.35 -3.39 14.44
C ILE A 53 8.49 -1.91 14.08
N ASN A 54 7.60 -1.04 14.58
CA ASN A 54 7.68 0.40 14.38
C ASN A 54 9.01 0.98 14.90
N THR A 55 9.45 0.60 16.10
CA THR A 55 10.73 1.04 16.65
C THR A 55 11.91 0.63 15.75
N ALA A 56 11.89 -0.58 15.21
CA ALA A 56 12.91 -1.03 14.27
C ALA A 56 12.86 -0.25 12.94
N LEU A 57 11.65 0.08 12.46
CA LEU A 57 11.44 0.92 11.28
C LEU A 57 11.97 2.34 11.51
N GLU A 58 11.77 2.94 12.68
CA GLU A 58 12.28 4.28 13.00
C GLU A 58 13.80 4.36 12.84
N VAL A 59 14.50 3.29 13.23
CA VAL A 59 15.96 3.18 13.04
C VAL A 59 16.28 2.95 11.55
N ALA A 60 15.59 2.02 10.89
CA ALA A 60 15.86 1.66 9.49
C ALA A 60 15.68 2.84 8.53
N VAL A 61 14.60 3.64 8.65
CA VAL A 61 14.33 4.76 7.73
C VAL A 61 15.32 5.93 7.85
N THR A 62 16.14 5.95 8.91
CA THR A 62 17.23 6.94 9.05
C THR A 62 18.49 6.53 8.29
N GLN A 63 18.56 5.29 7.81
CA GLN A 63 19.71 4.78 7.10
C GLN A 63 19.69 5.16 5.61
N PRO A 64 20.88 5.33 4.99
CA PRO A 64 21.00 5.39 3.53
C PRO A 64 20.29 4.20 2.84
N PRO A 65 19.62 4.40 1.70
CA PRO A 65 19.24 3.28 0.84
C PRO A 65 20.48 2.49 0.44
N PRO A 66 20.53 1.17 0.66
CA PRO A 66 21.67 0.36 0.28
C PRO A 66 21.69 0.15 -1.24
N VAL A 67 22.85 -0.26 -1.78
CA VAL A 67 23.02 -0.56 -3.22
C VAL A 67 22.07 -1.67 -3.69
N THR A 68 21.72 -2.59 -2.79
CA THR A 68 20.74 -3.67 -3.02
C THR A 68 19.30 -3.17 -3.15
N CYS A 69 19.03 -1.90 -2.82
CA CYS A 69 17.71 -1.27 -2.78
C CYS A 69 16.71 -1.97 -1.83
N MET A 70 17.21 -2.82 -0.92
CA MET A 70 16.43 -3.45 0.14
C MET A 70 17.14 -3.30 1.48
N LEU A 71 16.41 -2.91 2.52
CA LEU A 71 16.94 -2.74 3.86
C LEU A 71 16.22 -3.63 4.86
N ARG A 72 16.97 -4.52 5.52
CA ARG A 72 16.46 -5.36 6.60
C ARG A 72 16.02 -4.51 7.79
N VAL A 73 14.82 -4.77 8.30
CA VAL A 73 14.25 -4.09 9.47
C VAL A 73 14.46 -4.95 10.72
N CYS A 74 13.77 -6.08 10.80
CA CYS A 74 13.82 -6.97 11.95
C CYS A 74 13.36 -8.38 11.59
N GLN A 75 13.58 -9.32 12.52
CA GLN A 75 12.95 -10.63 12.48
C GLN A 75 11.50 -10.51 12.96
N ALA A 76 10.59 -11.26 12.33
CA ALA A 76 9.20 -11.38 12.74
C ALA A 76 8.62 -12.73 12.27
N THR A 77 7.66 -13.27 13.01
CA THR A 77 6.87 -14.41 12.55
C THR A 77 5.84 -13.97 11.49
N GLU A 78 5.24 -14.92 10.79
CA GLU A 78 4.15 -14.64 9.84
C GLU A 78 2.96 -13.98 10.55
N ASP A 79 2.62 -14.44 11.76
CA ASP A 79 1.52 -13.88 12.54
C ASP A 79 1.80 -12.45 13.01
N GLU A 80 3.04 -12.16 13.43
CA GLU A 80 3.46 -10.79 13.77
C GLU A 80 3.38 -9.87 12.54
N TRP A 81 3.85 -10.33 11.38
CA TRP A 81 3.73 -9.58 10.13
C TRP A 81 2.26 -9.33 9.76
N ASN A 82 1.43 -10.36 9.81
CA ASN A 82 0.01 -10.23 9.46
C ASN A 82 -0.71 -9.27 10.40
N THR A 83 -0.44 -9.36 11.71
CA THR A 83 -0.99 -8.45 12.73
C THR A 83 -0.56 -7.01 12.47
N PHE A 84 0.71 -6.79 12.13
CA PHE A 84 1.23 -5.48 11.78
C PHE A 84 0.62 -4.93 10.49
N ALA A 85 0.53 -5.74 9.43
CA ALA A 85 0.01 -5.35 8.13
C ALA A 85 -1.50 -5.06 8.14
N ASP A 86 -2.25 -5.67 9.06
CA ASP A 86 -3.69 -5.41 9.27
C ASP A 86 -3.94 -4.24 10.24
N SER A 87 -2.90 -3.68 10.87
CA SER A 87 -3.02 -2.54 11.80
C SER A 87 -2.92 -1.20 11.08
N ASP A 88 -3.58 -0.16 11.62
CA ASP A 88 -3.47 1.22 11.13
C ASP A 88 -2.31 2.01 11.78
N ASP A 89 -1.63 1.41 12.77
CA ASP A 89 -0.61 2.08 13.60
C ASP A 89 0.81 2.05 13.01
N HIS A 90 0.94 1.74 11.72
CA HIS A 90 2.23 1.61 11.05
C HIS A 90 2.86 2.99 10.72
N ILE A 91 4.14 3.17 11.03
CA ILE A 91 4.87 4.40 10.65
C ILE A 91 5.34 4.39 9.19
N VAL A 92 5.48 3.18 8.60
CA VAL A 92 5.76 2.95 7.19
C VAL A 92 4.65 2.05 6.66
N PRO A 93 3.91 2.45 5.61
CA PRO A 93 2.82 1.65 5.08
C PRO A 93 3.31 0.27 4.60
N PRO A 94 2.52 -0.81 4.80
CA PRO A 94 2.94 -2.17 4.50
C PRO A 94 3.29 -2.43 3.02
N ASN A 95 2.82 -1.63 2.06
CA ASN A 95 3.17 -1.77 0.64
C ASN A 95 4.65 -1.45 0.34
N PHE A 96 5.32 -0.70 1.21
CA PHE A 96 6.77 -0.44 1.12
C PHE A 96 7.63 -1.57 1.72
N LEU A 97 6.98 -2.54 2.36
CA LEU A 97 7.63 -3.60 3.12
C LEU A 97 7.32 -4.97 2.52
N GLU A 98 8.21 -5.93 2.77
CA GLU A 98 7.93 -7.34 2.50
C GLU A 98 8.43 -8.19 3.66
N TRP A 99 7.62 -9.18 4.04
CA TRP A 99 8.05 -10.24 4.95
C TRP A 99 8.51 -11.47 4.16
N PHE A 100 9.73 -11.91 4.42
CA PHE A 100 10.35 -13.09 3.85
C PHE A 100 10.33 -14.25 4.84
N ALA A 101 9.58 -15.30 4.54
CA ALA A 101 9.38 -16.45 5.42
C ALA A 101 10.66 -17.18 5.84
N ASP A 102 11.68 -17.16 4.98
CA ASP A 102 13.01 -17.70 5.28
C ASP A 102 14.02 -16.57 5.04
N PRO A 103 14.57 -15.93 6.09
CA PRO A 103 14.66 -16.42 7.49
C PRO A 103 13.59 -15.89 8.47
N GLY A 104 12.46 -15.34 8.00
CA GLY A 104 11.42 -14.74 8.84
C GLY A 104 11.71 -13.27 9.14
N GLU A 105 11.92 -12.46 8.10
CA GLU A 105 12.38 -11.08 8.25
C GLU A 105 11.51 -10.09 7.49
N ILE A 106 11.30 -8.92 8.09
CA ILE A 106 10.69 -7.76 7.43
C ILE A 106 11.80 -6.91 6.82
N HIS A 107 11.61 -6.53 5.56
CA HIS A 107 12.52 -5.67 4.82
C HIS A 107 11.74 -4.49 4.24
N ILE A 108 12.37 -3.32 4.19
CA ILE A 108 11.96 -2.22 3.32
C ILE A 108 12.38 -2.61 1.91
N ILE A 109 11.41 -2.74 1.01
CA ILE A 109 11.65 -3.08 -0.40
C ILE A 109 11.55 -1.85 -1.29
N GLU A 110 10.76 -0.85 -0.89
CA GLU A 110 10.65 0.44 -1.58
C GLU A 110 10.78 1.53 -0.51
N PHE A 111 11.61 2.54 -0.79
CA PHE A 111 11.75 3.65 0.14
C PHE A 111 10.61 4.64 -0.09
N PRO A 112 9.94 5.11 0.97
CA PRO A 112 8.84 6.04 0.83
C PRO A 112 9.33 7.36 0.24
N TYR A 113 8.92 7.63 -1.01
CA TYR A 113 9.21 8.87 -1.71
C TYR A 113 7.91 9.61 -2.02
N THR A 114 7.87 10.93 -1.83
CA THR A 114 6.68 11.74 -2.14
C THR A 114 6.17 11.54 -3.58
N PRO A 115 7.03 11.45 -4.61
CA PRO A 115 6.57 11.15 -5.96
C PRO A 115 5.90 9.78 -6.12
N HIS A 116 6.36 8.74 -5.41
CA HIS A 116 5.72 7.42 -5.42
C HIS A 116 4.24 7.52 -5.00
N GLU A 117 4.00 8.10 -3.82
CA GLU A 117 2.65 8.23 -3.26
C GLU A 117 1.75 9.11 -4.12
N ARG A 118 2.28 10.22 -4.65
CA ARG A 118 1.50 11.08 -5.55
C ARG A 118 1.08 10.33 -6.82
N TYR A 119 2.01 9.60 -7.45
CA TYR A 119 1.68 8.81 -8.63
C TYR A 119 0.62 7.74 -8.33
N ARG A 120 0.76 7.04 -7.19
CA ARG A 120 -0.23 6.06 -6.70
C ARG A 120 -1.62 6.67 -6.53
N VAL A 121 -1.72 7.86 -5.92
CA VAL A 121 -2.99 8.60 -5.74
C VAL A 121 -3.62 8.98 -7.08
N GLU A 122 -2.83 9.48 -8.03
CA GLU A 122 -3.32 9.86 -9.37
C GLU A 122 -3.87 8.65 -10.16
N ILE A 123 -3.23 7.49 -10.04
CA ILE A 123 -3.76 6.24 -10.62
C ILE A 123 -5.05 5.82 -9.90
N ASN A 124 -5.08 5.89 -8.57
CA ASN A 124 -6.27 5.55 -7.78
C ASN A 124 -7.49 6.43 -8.13
N ASP A 125 -7.28 7.74 -8.35
CA ASP A 125 -8.36 8.67 -8.68
C ASP A 125 -9.06 8.34 -10.00
N GLN A 126 -8.38 7.69 -10.95
CA GLN A 126 -9.02 7.22 -12.18
C GLN A 126 -10.08 6.14 -11.93
N PHE A 127 -9.94 5.35 -10.86
CA PHE A 127 -10.94 4.36 -10.45
C PHE A 127 -12.13 4.99 -9.72
N ARG A 128 -12.05 6.26 -9.31
CA ARG A 128 -13.12 6.99 -8.59
C ARG A 128 -14.15 7.65 -9.51
N VAL A 129 -13.93 7.58 -10.82
CA VAL A 129 -14.91 8.06 -11.82
C VAL A 129 -16.23 7.29 -11.67
N PRO A 130 -17.41 7.95 -11.67
CA PRO A 130 -18.70 7.30 -11.42
C PRO A 130 -18.96 6.03 -12.22
N SER A 131 -18.61 6.01 -13.51
CA SER A 131 -18.79 4.84 -14.39
C SER A 131 -17.92 3.64 -14.00
N ILE A 132 -16.83 3.85 -13.26
CA ILE A 132 -15.91 2.80 -12.78
C ILE A 132 -16.23 2.45 -11.33
N LYS A 133 -16.25 3.44 -10.42
CA LYS A 133 -16.39 3.21 -8.97
C LYS A 133 -17.68 2.52 -8.56
N SER A 134 -18.71 2.57 -9.41
CA SER A 134 -20.00 1.93 -9.15
C SER A 134 -19.92 0.41 -9.22
N TRP A 135 -18.92 -0.12 -9.93
CA TRP A 135 -18.80 -1.54 -10.27
C TRP A 135 -17.45 -2.14 -9.86
N LEU A 136 -16.41 -1.31 -9.82
CA LEU A 136 -15.06 -1.69 -9.43
C LEU A 136 -14.67 -0.94 -8.15
N ILE A 137 -13.94 -1.61 -7.28
CA ILE A 137 -13.36 -1.03 -6.07
C ILE A 137 -11.84 -1.13 -6.17
N ALA A 138 -11.18 -0.01 -5.88
CA ALA A 138 -9.75 0.05 -5.68
C ALA A 138 -9.46 -0.16 -4.19
N TYR A 139 -8.45 -0.97 -3.89
CA TYR A 139 -8.01 -1.32 -2.56
C TYR A 139 -6.56 -0.88 -2.39
N ALA A 140 -6.26 -0.28 -1.25
CA ALA A 140 -4.90 0.05 -0.81
C ALA A 140 -4.42 -0.86 0.35
N ASP A 141 -5.26 -1.81 0.75
CA ASP A 141 -5.03 -2.62 1.94
C ASP A 141 -4.32 -3.93 1.59
N ALA A 142 -3.69 -4.53 2.60
CA ALA A 142 -3.10 -5.84 2.50
C ALA A 142 -4.14 -6.89 2.10
N THR A 143 -3.86 -7.67 1.06
CA THR A 143 -4.70 -8.81 0.68
C THR A 143 -4.21 -10.08 1.35
N ASN A 144 -5.16 -10.93 1.76
CA ASN A 144 -4.86 -12.27 2.20
C ASN A 144 -4.67 -13.15 0.96
N SER A 145 -3.46 -13.66 0.76
CA SER A 145 -3.29 -14.93 0.06
C SER A 145 -3.12 -15.98 1.15
N GLN A 146 -4.03 -16.93 1.26
CA GLN A 146 -4.02 -18.01 2.26
C GLN A 146 -2.64 -18.20 2.95
N GLY A 147 -2.46 -17.61 4.13
CA GLY A 147 -1.15 -17.40 4.77
C GLY A 147 -0.76 -15.92 4.84
N ARG A 148 0.50 -15.59 4.51
CA ARG A 148 1.07 -14.24 4.66
C ARG A 148 0.28 -13.15 3.94
N ARG A 149 0.20 -11.97 4.57
CA ARG A 149 -0.33 -10.74 3.99
C ARG A 149 0.58 -10.21 2.89
N TRP A 150 -0.04 -9.83 1.78
CA TRP A 150 0.62 -9.17 0.67
C TRP A 150 0.05 -7.80 0.39
N CYS A 151 0.92 -6.84 0.16
CA CYS A 151 0.55 -5.43 0.06
C CYS A 151 0.97 -4.91 -1.30
N ALA A 152 0.03 -4.77 -2.23
CA ALA A 152 0.27 -4.05 -3.49
C ALA A 152 0.21 -2.55 -3.24
N ASP A 153 0.84 -1.73 -4.09
CA ASP A 153 0.65 -0.28 -4.02
C ASP A 153 -0.78 0.12 -4.37
N LEU A 154 -1.35 -0.56 -5.35
CA LEU A 154 -2.76 -0.48 -5.64
C LEU A 154 -3.27 -1.82 -6.15
N SER A 155 -4.45 -2.22 -5.72
CA SER A 155 -5.16 -3.34 -6.32
C SER A 155 -6.60 -2.97 -6.61
N SER A 156 -7.27 -3.71 -7.49
CA SER A 156 -8.69 -3.49 -7.75
C SER A 156 -9.41 -4.80 -8.02
N GLY A 157 -10.70 -4.79 -7.74
CA GLY A 157 -11.56 -5.95 -7.94
C GLY A 157 -13.03 -5.56 -8.00
N SER A 158 -13.85 -6.52 -8.41
CA SER A 158 -15.28 -6.32 -8.54
C SER A 158 -15.94 -6.11 -7.18
N ARG A 159 -16.97 -5.27 -7.13
CA ARG A 159 -17.83 -5.18 -5.94
C ARG A 159 -18.72 -6.41 -5.84
N ARG A 160 -19.10 -6.75 -4.60
CA ARG A 160 -20.14 -7.75 -4.31
C ARG A 160 -21.45 -7.49 -5.05
N THR A 161 -21.78 -6.23 -5.30
CA THR A 161 -23.02 -5.79 -5.96
C THR A 161 -22.91 -5.73 -7.49
N THR A 162 -21.75 -6.03 -8.07
CA THR A 162 -21.54 -5.96 -9.53
C THR A 162 -22.25 -7.10 -10.24
N PRO A 163 -23.23 -6.81 -11.11
CA PRO A 163 -24.00 -7.85 -11.80
C PRO A 163 -23.11 -8.73 -12.67
N GLY A 164 -23.33 -10.05 -12.60
CA GLY A 164 -22.64 -11.05 -13.44
C GLY A 164 -21.20 -11.36 -13.04
N SER A 165 -20.66 -10.69 -12.00
CA SER A 165 -19.34 -11.00 -11.46
C SER A 165 -19.36 -12.34 -10.72
N VAL A 166 -18.33 -13.17 -10.93
CA VAL A 166 -18.23 -14.50 -10.34
C VAL A 166 -16.91 -14.61 -9.59
N LEU A 167 -16.96 -15.10 -8.36
CA LEU A 167 -15.74 -15.38 -7.58
C LEU A 167 -15.00 -16.58 -8.20
N PRO A 168 -13.70 -16.45 -8.48
CA PRO A 168 -12.91 -17.57 -8.97
C PRO A 168 -12.67 -18.59 -7.85
N PRO A 169 -12.37 -19.86 -8.20
CA PRO A 169 -12.01 -20.88 -7.22
C PRO A 169 -10.87 -20.41 -6.31
N GLY A 170 -11.00 -20.61 -5.00
CA GLY A 170 -10.01 -20.20 -4.00
C GLY A 170 -10.17 -18.77 -3.48
N VAL A 171 -11.10 -17.97 -4.01
CA VAL A 171 -11.44 -16.64 -3.48
C VAL A 171 -12.79 -16.71 -2.76
N PRO A 172 -12.82 -16.68 -1.40
CA PRO A 172 -14.04 -16.94 -0.65
C PRO A 172 -15.00 -15.75 -0.59
N THR A 173 -14.51 -14.51 -0.77
CA THR A 173 -15.32 -13.29 -0.66
C THR A 173 -14.89 -12.26 -1.70
N PHE A 174 -15.81 -11.36 -2.07
CA PHE A 174 -15.50 -10.22 -2.93
C PHE A 174 -14.50 -9.24 -2.30
N ASP A 175 -14.44 -9.20 -0.97
CA ASP A 175 -13.51 -8.33 -0.24
C ASP A 175 -12.05 -8.78 -0.41
N GLY A 176 -11.82 -10.07 -0.76
CA GLY A 176 -10.52 -10.60 -1.17
C GLY A 176 -10.36 -10.76 -2.69
N PHE A 177 -11.36 -10.41 -3.50
CA PHE A 177 -11.29 -10.57 -4.94
C PHE A 177 -10.48 -9.42 -5.57
N ARG A 178 -9.34 -9.75 -6.19
CA ARG A 178 -8.47 -8.80 -6.90
C ARG A 178 -8.25 -9.29 -8.33
N THR A 179 -8.58 -8.47 -9.31
CA THR A 179 -8.39 -8.77 -10.75
C THR A 179 -7.21 -8.00 -11.34
N LEU A 180 -6.82 -6.87 -10.74
CA LEU A 180 -5.66 -6.09 -11.14
C LEU A 180 -4.81 -5.75 -9.90
N ASN A 181 -3.50 -5.98 -10.00
CA ASN A 181 -2.51 -5.49 -9.06
C ASN A 181 -1.54 -4.53 -9.75
N ILE A 182 -1.15 -3.47 -9.07
CA ILE A 182 -0.22 -2.46 -9.55
C ILE A 182 0.91 -2.31 -8.53
N GLU A 183 2.14 -2.36 -9.02
CA GLU A 183 3.38 -2.16 -8.26
C GLU A 183 4.15 -0.97 -8.85
N ILE A 184 4.67 -0.11 -8.01
CA ILE A 184 5.37 1.12 -8.38
C ILE A 184 6.76 1.11 -7.76
N GLY A 185 7.78 0.84 -8.56
CA GLY A 185 9.16 0.93 -8.13
C GLY A 185 9.75 2.31 -8.41
N VAL A 186 10.32 2.96 -7.39
CA VAL A 186 11.22 4.11 -7.53
C VAL A 186 12.64 3.67 -7.17
N SER A 187 12.81 3.05 -6.00
CA SER A 187 14.06 2.44 -5.56
C SER A 187 14.12 0.95 -5.89
N GLN A 188 12.98 0.25 -5.92
CA GLN A 188 12.94 -1.15 -6.35
C GLN A 188 13.57 -1.33 -7.72
N LEU A 189 14.29 -2.44 -7.89
CA LEU A 189 14.85 -2.84 -9.18
C LEU A 189 13.84 -3.70 -9.95
N TRP A 190 14.01 -3.71 -11.28
CA TRP A 190 13.50 -4.80 -12.10
C TRP A 190 14.21 -6.11 -11.74
N GLY A 191 13.55 -7.24 -12.01
CA GLY A 191 14.14 -8.57 -11.85
C GLY A 191 13.37 -9.53 -10.95
N MET A 192 13.87 -10.76 -10.90
CA MET A 192 13.24 -11.91 -10.26
C MET A 192 13.76 -12.21 -8.85
N ALA A 193 14.67 -11.39 -8.30
CA ALA A 193 15.08 -11.55 -6.91
C ALA A 193 13.96 -11.08 -5.97
N ARG A 194 13.96 -11.58 -4.73
CA ARG A 194 13.05 -11.13 -3.68
C ARG A 194 13.12 -9.60 -3.52
N GLY A 195 11.98 -8.96 -3.27
CA GLY A 195 11.83 -7.51 -3.17
C GLY A 195 11.96 -6.73 -4.50
N GLN A 196 12.15 -7.40 -5.64
CA GLN A 196 12.14 -6.79 -6.97
C GLN A 196 10.74 -6.88 -7.63
N LEU A 197 10.49 -5.98 -8.58
CA LEU A 197 9.16 -5.82 -9.21
C LEU A 197 8.68 -7.08 -9.93
N ASP A 198 9.54 -7.72 -10.74
CA ASP A 198 9.10 -8.86 -11.55
C ASP A 198 8.86 -10.11 -10.70
N HIS A 199 9.64 -10.29 -9.62
CA HIS A 199 9.38 -11.34 -8.62
C HIS A 199 7.96 -11.22 -8.04
N LYS A 200 7.58 -10.01 -7.61
CA LYS A 200 6.25 -9.76 -7.03
C LYS A 200 5.14 -9.94 -8.06
N ALA A 201 5.34 -9.45 -9.28
CA ALA A 201 4.35 -9.63 -10.34
C ALA A 201 4.16 -11.09 -10.76
N ILE A 202 5.26 -11.81 -11.01
CA ILE A 202 5.24 -13.12 -11.65
C ILE A 202 5.01 -14.23 -10.63
N SER A 203 5.75 -14.23 -9.52
CA SER A 203 5.76 -15.33 -8.55
C SER A 203 4.65 -15.23 -7.51
N ILE A 204 4.04 -14.05 -7.36
CA ILE A 204 3.08 -13.78 -6.29
C ILE A 204 1.73 -13.37 -6.88
N TRP A 205 1.66 -12.23 -7.57
CA TRP A 205 0.37 -11.73 -8.06
C TRP A 205 -0.21 -12.56 -9.19
N ALA A 206 0.58 -12.92 -10.19
CA ALA A 206 0.11 -13.65 -11.37
C ALA A 206 -0.22 -15.13 -11.11
N VAL A 207 0.03 -15.63 -9.90
CA VAL A 207 -0.41 -16.96 -9.45
C VAL A 207 -1.57 -16.88 -8.44
N MET A 208 -1.92 -15.69 -7.98
CA MET A 208 -3.01 -15.49 -7.03
C MET A 208 -4.36 -15.71 -7.72
N PRO A 209 -5.27 -16.49 -7.13
CA PRO A 209 -6.58 -16.74 -7.72
C PRO A 209 -7.35 -15.45 -8.02
N GLY A 210 -7.85 -15.36 -9.26
CA GLY A 210 -8.65 -14.23 -9.73
C GLY A 210 -7.89 -13.04 -10.29
N VAL A 211 -6.56 -12.97 -10.11
CA VAL A 211 -5.76 -11.93 -10.74
C VAL A 211 -5.73 -12.17 -12.25
N GLU A 212 -6.12 -11.15 -13.00
CA GLU A 212 -6.17 -11.16 -14.46
C GLU A 212 -4.98 -10.40 -15.05
N TYR A 213 -4.58 -9.31 -14.41
CA TYR A 213 -3.50 -8.44 -14.84
C TYR A 213 -2.60 -8.02 -13.68
N VAL A 214 -1.32 -7.86 -13.97
CA VAL A 214 -0.36 -7.21 -13.06
C VAL A 214 0.39 -6.13 -13.83
N LEU A 215 0.40 -4.91 -13.29
CA LEU A 215 1.10 -3.78 -13.87
C LEU A 215 2.25 -3.37 -12.95
N CYS A 216 3.48 -3.46 -13.44
CA CYS A 216 4.62 -2.84 -12.80
C CYS A 216 4.96 -1.53 -13.49
N VAL A 217 5.19 -0.49 -12.69
CA VAL A 217 5.65 0.82 -13.13
C VAL A 217 6.99 1.08 -12.46
N LYS A 218 8.02 1.43 -13.23
CA LYS A 218 9.36 1.70 -12.70
C LYS A 218 9.83 3.08 -13.14
N PHE A 219 10.17 3.91 -12.17
CA PHE A 219 10.83 5.18 -12.38
C PHE A 219 12.36 5.04 -12.32
N ASP A 220 13.04 5.78 -13.18
CA ASP A 220 14.47 6.06 -12.97
C ASP A 220 14.63 6.97 -11.73
N PRO A 221 15.76 6.93 -11.01
CA PRO A 221 15.91 7.66 -9.74
C PRO A 221 15.72 9.19 -9.82
N ASP A 222 15.93 9.77 -11.00
CA ASP A 222 15.73 11.19 -11.30
C ASP A 222 14.31 11.51 -11.79
N PHE A 223 13.43 10.50 -11.87
CA PHE A 223 12.08 10.56 -12.43
C PHE A 223 12.01 11.06 -13.89
N ALA A 224 13.15 11.14 -14.59
CA ALA A 224 13.19 11.61 -15.97
C ALA A 224 12.62 10.59 -16.95
N LYS A 225 12.66 9.30 -16.58
CA LYS A 225 12.12 8.21 -17.37
C LYS A 225 11.27 7.32 -16.48
N CYS A 226 10.20 6.80 -17.08
CA CYS A 226 9.40 5.76 -16.47
C CYS A 226 9.09 4.70 -17.52
N ARG A 227 9.11 3.43 -17.09
CA ARG A 227 8.83 2.27 -17.94
C ARG A 227 7.80 1.40 -17.26
N ILE A 228 6.99 0.72 -18.07
CA ILE A 228 6.01 -0.24 -17.56
C ILE A 228 6.28 -1.64 -18.03
N GLN A 229 5.85 -2.60 -17.22
CA GLN A 229 5.63 -3.97 -17.64
C GLN A 229 4.20 -4.39 -17.27
N LEU A 230 3.43 -4.82 -18.27
CA LEU A 230 2.08 -5.34 -18.09
C LEU A 230 2.08 -6.83 -18.34
N TYR A 231 1.55 -7.60 -17.40
CA TYR A 231 1.46 -9.05 -17.45
C TYR A 231 0.00 -9.49 -17.59
N ASP A 232 -0.27 -10.44 -18.49
CA ASP A 232 -1.54 -11.19 -18.54
C ASP A 232 -1.38 -12.48 -17.72
N ALA A 233 -2.03 -12.55 -16.56
CA ALA A 233 -1.87 -13.66 -15.62
C ALA A 233 -2.33 -15.02 -16.18
N ARG A 234 -3.21 -15.02 -17.21
CA ARG A 234 -3.77 -16.23 -17.82
C ARG A 234 -2.81 -16.90 -18.80
N VAL A 235 -1.84 -16.18 -19.35
CA VAL A 235 -0.92 -16.71 -20.36
C VAL A 235 0.25 -17.41 -19.65
N LYS A 236 0.56 -18.66 -20.03
CA LYS A 236 1.69 -19.42 -19.52
C LYS A 236 2.59 -19.89 -20.69
N PRO A 237 3.91 -19.61 -20.70
CA PRO A 237 4.63 -18.77 -19.73
C PRO A 237 4.08 -17.34 -19.74
N LEU A 238 4.23 -16.63 -18.61
CA LEU A 238 3.71 -15.27 -18.46
C LEU A 238 4.28 -14.40 -19.57
N LYS A 239 3.37 -13.83 -20.37
CA LYS A 239 3.74 -12.96 -21.46
C LYS A 239 3.82 -11.53 -20.93
N GLN A 240 5.02 -10.97 -20.96
CA GLN A 240 5.17 -9.53 -20.85
C GLN A 240 4.51 -8.89 -22.09
N LEU A 241 3.40 -8.17 -21.88
CA LEU A 241 2.63 -7.55 -22.96
C LEU A 241 3.30 -6.28 -23.47
N ALA A 242 4.12 -5.63 -22.64
CA ALA A 242 4.70 -4.32 -22.90
C ALA A 242 6.03 -4.12 -22.12
N LEU A 243 7.05 -3.57 -22.77
CA LEU A 243 8.05 -2.70 -22.12
C LEU A 243 7.94 -1.33 -22.79
N ILE A 244 7.11 -0.46 -22.24
CA ILE A 244 6.75 0.79 -22.91
C ILE A 244 7.26 1.97 -22.08
N PRO A 245 7.95 2.96 -22.68
CA PRO A 245 8.23 4.21 -22.00
C PRO A 245 6.92 4.97 -21.77
N ILE A 246 6.73 5.51 -20.57
CA ILE A 246 5.64 6.44 -20.31
C ILE A 246 6.06 7.80 -20.87
N VAL A 247 5.34 8.28 -21.88
CA VAL A 247 5.62 9.52 -22.61
C VAL A 247 4.45 10.49 -22.57
N ALA A 248 4.80 11.78 -22.60
CA ALA A 248 3.85 12.88 -22.74
C ALA A 248 3.20 12.90 -24.13
N PRO A 249 1.99 13.48 -24.26
CA PRO A 249 1.14 13.96 -23.19
C PRO A 249 0.26 12.86 -22.56
N ARG A 250 0.33 11.63 -23.09
CA ARG A 250 -0.57 10.55 -22.70
C ARG A 250 0.05 9.18 -22.99
N THR A 251 0.03 8.30 -22.00
CA THR A 251 0.36 6.89 -22.18
C THR A 251 -0.75 6.06 -21.54
N VAL A 252 -1.53 5.35 -22.34
CA VAL A 252 -2.72 4.64 -21.86
C VAL A 252 -2.54 3.15 -22.04
N ILE A 253 -2.83 2.38 -21.01
CA ILE A 253 -3.06 0.94 -21.14
C ILE A 253 -4.56 0.65 -21.20
N GLN A 254 -4.89 -0.43 -21.88
CA GLN A 254 -6.25 -0.87 -22.11
C GLN A 254 -6.44 -2.28 -21.59
N LEU A 255 -7.39 -2.44 -20.66
CA LEU A 255 -7.71 -3.70 -20.01
C LEU A 255 -9.12 -4.12 -20.39
N ASP A 256 -9.34 -5.41 -20.62
CA ASP A 256 -10.68 -5.94 -20.88
C ASP A 256 -11.60 -5.72 -19.66
N GLY A 257 -12.71 -5.03 -19.87
CA GLY A 257 -13.62 -4.64 -18.80
C GLY A 257 -14.34 -5.81 -18.14
N ARG A 258 -14.62 -6.89 -18.89
CA ARG A 258 -15.25 -8.10 -18.32
C ARG A 258 -14.27 -8.81 -17.41
N ARG A 259 -13.02 -8.96 -17.86
CA ARG A 259 -11.95 -9.56 -17.05
C ARG A 259 -11.73 -8.79 -15.75
N ILE A 260 -11.63 -7.46 -15.84
CA ILE A 260 -11.44 -6.61 -14.66
C ILE A 260 -12.61 -6.71 -13.68
N LEU A 261 -13.83 -6.92 -14.15
CA LEU A 261 -15.00 -7.15 -13.28
C LEU A 261 -15.21 -8.63 -12.90
N GLY A 262 -14.36 -9.57 -13.31
CA GLY A 262 -14.59 -11.00 -13.07
C GLY A 262 -15.89 -11.52 -13.71
N ILE A 263 -16.31 -10.93 -14.81
CA ILE A 263 -17.52 -11.30 -15.55
C ILE A 263 -17.14 -12.31 -16.65
N PRO A 264 -17.83 -13.46 -16.76
CA PRO A 264 -17.57 -14.42 -17.82
C PRO A 264 -17.68 -13.84 -19.23
N SER A 265 -16.89 -14.38 -20.16
CA SER A 265 -16.96 -13.99 -21.57
C SER A 265 -18.37 -14.17 -22.14
N GLY A 266 -18.81 -13.23 -22.97
CA GLY A 266 -20.16 -13.24 -23.57
C GLY A 266 -21.27 -12.65 -22.70
N MET A 267 -21.06 -12.48 -21.40
CA MET A 267 -22.04 -11.83 -20.52
C MET A 267 -22.06 -10.31 -20.73
N ALA A 268 -23.20 -9.68 -20.44
CA ALA A 268 -23.33 -8.23 -20.53
C ALA A 268 -22.48 -7.54 -19.45
N LEU A 269 -21.87 -6.40 -19.81
CA LEU A 269 -21.26 -5.52 -18.82
C LEU A 269 -22.33 -4.70 -18.09
N PRO A 270 -22.08 -4.27 -16.84
CA PRO A 270 -22.95 -3.32 -16.17
C PRO A 270 -23.11 -2.05 -16.99
N VAL A 271 -24.27 -1.42 -16.84
CA VAL A 271 -24.57 -0.13 -17.49
C VAL A 271 -23.45 0.86 -17.22
N VAL A 272 -23.08 1.63 -18.24
CA VAL A 272 -21.97 2.62 -18.27
C VAL A 272 -20.55 2.13 -18.00
N PHE A 273 -20.33 0.85 -17.66
CA PHE A 273 -18.95 0.34 -17.54
C PHE A 273 -18.34 0.10 -18.92
N PRO A 274 -17.09 0.54 -19.17
CA PRO A 274 -16.50 0.44 -20.51
C PRO A 274 -16.15 -1.01 -20.87
N VAL A 275 -16.28 -1.35 -22.15
CA VAL A 275 -15.77 -2.62 -22.70
C VAL A 275 -14.27 -2.76 -22.50
N THR A 276 -13.57 -1.63 -22.56
CA THR A 276 -12.14 -1.52 -22.33
C THR A 276 -11.87 -0.46 -21.28
N LEU A 277 -11.42 -0.88 -20.11
CA LEU A 277 -10.96 0.04 -19.07
C LEU A 277 -9.63 0.66 -19.51
N SER A 278 -9.62 1.99 -19.62
CA SER A 278 -8.41 2.75 -19.95
C SER A 278 -7.80 3.30 -18.67
N ILE A 279 -6.50 3.07 -18.48
CA ILE A 279 -5.72 3.66 -17.38
C ILE A 279 -4.63 4.54 -18.00
N ASP A 280 -4.65 5.82 -17.67
CA ASP A 280 -3.64 6.79 -18.07
C ASP A 280 -2.46 6.74 -17.10
N LEU A 281 -1.30 6.40 -17.63
CA LEU A 281 -0.05 6.26 -16.88
C LEU A 281 0.79 7.54 -16.95
N TYR A 282 0.36 8.55 -17.71
CA TYR A 282 0.96 9.88 -17.70
C TYR A 282 -0.05 10.93 -17.20
N PRO A 283 -0.54 10.83 -15.95
CA PRO A 283 -1.52 11.79 -15.45
C PRO A 283 -0.94 13.22 -15.47
N LEU A 284 -1.75 14.18 -15.95
CA LEU A 284 -1.32 15.55 -16.21
C LEU A 284 -0.71 16.25 -14.99
N HIS A 285 -1.21 15.96 -13.78
CA HIS A 285 -0.70 16.55 -12.54
C HIS A 285 0.71 16.08 -12.17
N TRP A 286 1.02 14.81 -12.42
CA TRP A 286 2.36 14.24 -12.26
C TRP A 286 3.40 14.97 -13.13
N SER A 287 3.09 15.13 -14.43
CA SER A 287 4.02 15.73 -15.40
C SER A 287 4.45 17.18 -15.06
N ARG A 288 3.55 17.96 -14.48
CA ARG A 288 3.80 19.35 -14.07
C ARG A 288 4.66 19.48 -12.83
N GLN A 289 4.80 18.41 -12.03
CA GLN A 289 5.56 18.46 -10.78
C GLN A 289 6.97 17.89 -10.94
N CYS A 290 7.17 16.83 -11.72
CA CYS A 290 8.51 16.32 -12.03
C CYS A 290 9.37 17.36 -12.75
N SER A 291 8.76 18.22 -13.57
CA SER A 291 9.43 19.33 -14.25
C SER A 291 9.89 20.47 -13.31
N ASN A 292 9.44 20.48 -12.05
CA ASN A 292 9.74 21.51 -11.05
C ASN A 292 10.61 21.00 -9.89
N LEU A 293 11.01 19.73 -9.88
CA LEU A 293 11.94 19.21 -8.89
C LEU A 293 13.39 19.49 -9.35
N PRO A 294 14.24 20.16 -8.56
CA PRO A 294 15.61 20.42 -8.95
C PRO A 294 16.39 19.10 -9.07
N VAL A 295 16.95 18.87 -10.27
CA VAL A 295 17.74 17.70 -10.70
C VAL A 295 18.94 17.39 -9.79
N THR A 296 19.29 18.30 -8.87
CA THR A 296 20.50 18.24 -8.04
C THR A 296 20.23 17.98 -6.55
N THR A 297 18.99 17.75 -6.11
CA THR A 297 18.77 17.38 -4.70
C THR A 297 19.20 15.93 -4.51
N PRO A 298 20.24 15.64 -3.70
CA PRO A 298 20.62 14.26 -3.44
C PRO A 298 19.43 13.53 -2.83
N ILE A 299 19.19 12.29 -3.29
CA ILE A 299 18.18 11.34 -2.79
C ILE A 299 18.14 11.31 -1.24
N PHE A 300 19.27 11.62 -0.62
CA PHE A 300 19.51 11.73 0.82
C PHE A 300 18.86 12.90 1.57
N GLN A 301 18.44 14.00 0.92
CA GLN A 301 17.78 15.11 1.63
C GLN A 301 16.25 14.95 1.69
N MET A 302 15.66 13.99 0.96
CA MET A 302 14.22 13.73 1.03
C MET A 302 13.81 12.92 2.26
N THR A 303 14.69 12.15 2.90
CA THR A 303 14.41 11.42 4.15
C THR A 303 13.99 12.36 5.29
N THR A 304 14.49 13.60 5.33
CA THR A 304 14.06 14.60 6.32
C THR A 304 12.67 15.17 6.01
N MET A 305 12.25 15.21 4.73
CA MET A 305 10.90 15.63 4.34
C MET A 305 9.85 14.52 4.49
N VAL A 306 10.24 13.24 4.43
CA VAL A 306 9.34 12.08 4.65
C VAL A 306 8.76 12.11 6.06
N LYS A 307 9.57 12.45 7.07
CA LYS A 307 9.11 12.61 8.47
C LYS A 307 8.02 13.68 8.63
N LEU A 308 8.09 14.76 7.84
CA LEU A 308 7.09 15.84 7.87
C LEU A 308 5.88 15.51 7.00
N SER A 309 6.08 14.93 5.81
CA SER A 309 4.99 14.67 4.85
C SER A 309 4.02 13.57 5.33
N TYR A 310 4.52 12.54 6.01
CA TYR A 310 3.68 11.49 6.59
C TYR A 310 2.79 12.00 7.73
N MET A 311 3.25 12.97 8.52
CA MET A 311 2.45 13.59 9.58
C MET A 311 1.32 14.49 9.06
N TYR A 312 1.46 15.06 7.87
CA TYR A 312 0.47 16.00 7.32
C TYR A 312 -0.62 15.34 6.46
N PHE A 313 -0.35 14.21 5.80
CA PHE A 313 -1.31 13.61 4.86
C PHE A 313 -2.42 12.76 5.49
N TRP A 314 -2.27 12.35 6.75
CA TRP A 314 -3.29 11.56 7.49
C TRP A 314 -4.16 12.41 8.43
N ASN A 315 -3.95 13.72 8.48
CA ASN A 315 -4.72 14.66 9.31
C ASN A 315 -5.71 15.54 8.51
N SER A 316 -6.09 15.11 7.29
CA SER A 316 -7.00 15.85 6.40
C SER A 316 -8.05 14.95 5.76
#